data_AF-A0A2G3NQN7-F1
#
_entry.id   AF-A0A2G3NQN7-F1
#
_cell.length_a   1.000
_cell.length_b   1.000
_cell.length_c   1.000
_cell.angle_alpha   90.00
_cell.angle_beta   90.00
_cell.angle_gamma   90.00
#
_symmetry.space_group_name_H-M   'P 1'
#
loop_
_entity.id
_entity.type
_entity.pdbx_description
1 polymer ?
#
loop_
_entity_poly.entity_id
_entity_poly.type
_entity_poly.pdbx_seq_one_letter_code
_entity_poly.pdbx_strand_id
1 'polypeptide(L)'
;MAEMNQNDKKLLAVANQVSELLLAYKYDEAWEAVGELNALLKKEDYSLPEEVLETMRKNVKSYYYQETQVIRQAHRVMSAIGHSLAEVSN
;
A
#
# COMPACT_ATOMS: atom_id res chain seq x y z
N MET A 1 13.70 23.28 -19.97
CA MET A 1 13.53 22.18 -19.01
C MET A 1 12.07 21.79 -19.10
N ALA A 2 11.74 20.57 -19.54
CA ALA A 2 10.35 20.16 -19.66
C ALA A 2 9.71 20.17 -18.27
N GLU A 3 8.65 20.95 -18.08
CA GLU A 3 7.89 20.94 -16.83
C GLU A 3 7.28 19.55 -16.64
N MET A 4 7.58 18.92 -15.51
CA MET A 4 6.97 17.66 -15.10
C MET A 4 5.44 17.79 -15.13
N ASN A 5 4.77 16.87 -15.81
CA ASN A 5 3.33 16.99 -16.04
C ASN A 5 2.57 16.87 -14.71
N GLN A 6 1.31 17.32 -14.67
CA GLN A 6 0.52 17.31 -13.43
C GLN A 6 0.28 15.88 -12.90
N ASN A 7 0.20 14.88 -13.77
CA ASN A 7 0.03 13.47 -13.41
C ASN A 7 1.28 12.91 -12.71
N ASP A 8 2.48 13.22 -13.21
CA ASP A 8 3.76 12.83 -12.64
C ASP A 8 3.91 13.43 -11.24
N LYS A 9 3.60 14.73 -11.08
CA LYS A 9 3.60 15.42 -9.78
C LYS A 9 2.66 14.72 -8.80
N LYS A 10 1.43 14.41 -9.22
CA LYS A 10 0.46 13.73 -8.37
C LYS A 10 0.92 12.31 -8.00
N LEU A 11 1.43 11.54 -8.97
CA LEU A 11 1.90 10.19 -8.74
C LEU A 11 3.07 10.15 -7.74
N LEU A 12 4.05 11.02 -7.91
CA LEU A 12 5.20 11.12 -7.01
C LEU A 12 4.79 11.59 -5.60
N ALA A 13 3.85 12.53 -5.50
CA ALA A 13 3.34 12.99 -4.20
C ALA A 13 2.66 11.85 -3.44
N VAL A 14 1.78 11.08 -4.09
CA VAL A 14 1.11 9.93 -3.45
C VAL A 14 2.10 8.82 -3.12
N ALA A 15 3.09 8.55 -3.98
CA ALA A 15 4.16 7.59 -3.67
C ALA A 15 4.97 8.00 -2.43
N ASN A 16 5.27 9.30 -2.29
CA ASN A 16 5.96 9.82 -1.10
C ASN A 16 5.08 9.71 0.16
N GLN A 17 3.79 10.05 0.07
CA GLN A 17 2.83 9.89 1.17
C GLN A 17 2.74 8.43 1.64
N VAL A 18 2.69 7.47 0.70
CA VAL A 18 2.73 6.04 1.04
C VAL A 18 4.01 5.71 1.81
N SER A 19 5.17 6.19 1.36
CA SER A 19 6.44 5.98 2.06
C SER A 19 6.41 6.54 3.49
N GLU A 20 5.95 7.77 3.67
CA GLU A 20 5.85 8.42 4.98
C GLU A 20 4.92 7.65 5.93
N LEU A 21 3.74 7.24 5.47
CA LEU A 21 2.78 6.48 6.27
C LEU A 21 3.33 5.10 6.69
N LEU A 22 3.99 4.39 5.78
CA LEU A 22 4.58 3.09 6.07
C LEU A 22 5.74 3.18 7.06
N LEU A 23 6.61 4.18 6.90
CA LEU A 23 7.74 4.43 7.82
C LEU A 23 7.26 4.94 9.19
N ALA A 24 6.09 5.58 9.24
CA ALA A 24 5.44 6.01 10.48
C ALA A 24 4.57 4.93 11.14
N TYR A 25 4.55 3.70 10.59
CA TYR A 25 3.72 2.58 11.09
C TYR A 25 2.20 2.86 11.07
N LYS A 26 1.75 3.80 10.23
CA LYS A 26 0.34 4.17 10.06
C LYS A 26 -0.33 3.30 8.99
N TYR A 27 -0.44 2.00 9.27
CA TYR A 27 -0.82 1.01 8.25
C TYR A 27 -2.27 1.13 7.76
N ASP A 28 -3.19 1.55 8.61
CA ASP A 28 -4.59 1.78 8.21
C ASP A 28 -4.70 2.95 7.22
N GLU A 29 -4.02 4.07 7.50
CA GLU A 29 -3.94 5.22 6.58
C GLU A 29 -3.18 4.85 5.30
N ALA A 30 -2.14 4.02 5.41
CA ALA A 30 -1.34 3.58 4.27
C ALA A 30 -2.16 2.74 3.27
N TRP A 31 -3.15 1.96 3.75
CA TRP A 31 -4.00 1.15 2.88
C TRP A 31 -4.73 2.01 1.83
N GLU A 32 -5.31 3.12 2.26
CA GLU A 32 -6.01 4.05 1.36
C GLU A 32 -5.05 4.71 0.37
N ALA A 33 -3.90 5.19 0.86
CA ALA A 33 -2.89 5.83 0.02
C ALA A 33 -2.29 4.86 -1.03
N VAL A 34 -2.07 3.59 -0.68
CA VAL A 34 -1.63 2.55 -1.64
C VAL A 34 -2.74 2.23 -2.65
N GLY A 35 -4.01 2.30 -2.22
CA GLY A 35 -5.17 2.24 -3.10
C GLY A 35 -5.14 3.33 -4.17
N GLU A 36 -4.92 4.58 -3.76
CA GLU A 36 -4.78 5.71 -4.69
C GLU A 36 -3.56 5.54 -5.60
N LEU A 37 -2.40 5.15 -5.05
CA LEU A 37 -1.19 4.93 -5.84
C LEU A 37 -1.42 3.88 -6.94
N ASN A 38 -2.07 2.77 -6.61
CA ASN A 38 -2.42 1.72 -7.57
C ASN A 38 -3.38 2.24 -8.66
N ALA A 39 -4.37 3.05 -8.30
CA ALA A 39 -5.30 3.64 -9.24
C ALA A 39 -4.61 4.63 -10.20
N LEU A 40 -3.67 5.43 -9.69
CA LEU A 40 -2.85 6.33 -10.50
C LEU A 40 -1.99 5.53 -11.47
N LEU A 41 -1.24 4.53 -11.02
CA LEU A 41 -0.37 3.71 -11.88
C LEU A 41 -1.12 3.03 -13.03
N LYS A 42 -2.43 2.80 -12.95
CA LYS A 42 -3.22 2.25 -14.07
C LYS A 42 -3.44 3.24 -15.22
N LYS A 43 -3.12 4.52 -15.05
CA LYS A 43 -3.12 5.52 -16.12
C LYS A 43 -1.89 5.32 -17.01
N GLU A 44 -2.02 5.66 -18.29
CA GLU A 44 -0.96 5.49 -19.30
C GLU A 44 -0.30 6.82 -19.73
N ASP A 45 -0.53 7.91 -18.97
CA ASP A 45 -0.06 9.26 -19.32
C ASP A 45 0.93 9.80 -18.29
N TYR A 46 2.15 9.26 -18.34
CA TYR A 46 3.28 9.65 -17.50
C TYR A 46 4.50 9.96 -18.36
N SER A 47 5.26 10.99 -17.97
CA SER A 47 6.54 11.30 -18.60
C SER A 47 7.73 10.69 -17.85
N LEU A 48 7.46 10.01 -16.74
CA LEU A 48 8.46 9.30 -15.93
C LEU A 48 9.03 8.07 -16.68
N PRO A 49 10.29 7.70 -16.42
CA PRO A 49 10.86 6.47 -16.98
C PRO A 49 10.06 5.22 -16.57
N GLU A 50 9.86 4.29 -17.51
CA GLU A 50 9.07 3.07 -17.25
C GLU A 50 9.64 2.24 -16.09
N GLU A 51 10.97 2.21 -15.93
CA GLU A 51 11.63 1.52 -14.81
C GLU A 51 11.15 2.04 -13.44
N VAL A 52 10.89 3.34 -13.33
CA VAL A 52 10.35 3.97 -12.10
C VAL A 52 8.90 3.51 -11.89
N LEU A 53 8.08 3.50 -12.94
CA LEU A 53 6.69 3.07 -12.87
C LEU A 53 6.58 1.57 -12.51
N GLU A 54 7.39 0.71 -13.12
CA GLU A 54 7.46 -0.72 -12.81
C GLU A 54 7.90 -0.97 -11.36
N THR A 55 8.88 -0.20 -10.87
CA THR A 55 9.29 -0.27 -9.46
C THR A 55 8.12 0.06 -8.52
N MET A 56 7.35 1.10 -8.82
CA MET A 56 6.15 1.45 -8.04
C MET A 56 5.09 0.34 -8.12
N ARG A 57 4.79 -0.19 -9.32
CA ARG A 57 3.82 -1.28 -9.52
C ARG A 57 4.23 -2.53 -8.75
N LYS A 58 5.51 -2.89 -8.76
CA LYS A 58 6.06 -4.03 -8.01
C LYS A 58 5.85 -3.83 -6.51
N ASN A 59 6.20 -2.66 -5.98
CA ASN A 59 6.05 -2.37 -4.56
C ASN A 59 4.57 -2.37 -4.11
N VAL A 60 3.66 -1.83 -4.92
CA VAL A 60 2.21 -1.89 -4.67
C VAL A 60 1.73 -3.35 -4.62
N LYS A 61 2.14 -4.19 -5.56
CA LYS A 61 1.83 -5.64 -5.54
C LYS A 61 2.37 -6.32 -4.28
N SER A 62 3.63 -6.03 -3.93
CA SER A 62 4.26 -6.56 -2.71
C SER A 62 3.53 -6.12 -1.45
N TYR A 63 3.08 -4.86 -1.36
CA TYR A 63 2.29 -4.38 -0.25
C TYR A 63 0.99 -5.17 -0.09
N TYR A 64 0.19 -5.31 -1.17
CA TYR A 64 -1.06 -6.08 -1.11
C TYR A 64 -0.82 -7.55 -0.73
N TYR A 65 0.26 -8.14 -1.22
CA TYR A 65 0.64 -9.50 -0.81
C TYR A 65 0.90 -9.58 0.70
N GLN A 66 1.72 -8.70 1.26
CA GLN A 66 2.03 -8.71 2.69
C GLN A 66 0.77 -8.48 3.54
N GLU A 67 -0.04 -7.50 3.18
CA GLU A 67 -1.27 -7.18 3.89
C GLU A 67 -2.25 -8.37 3.88
N THR A 68 -2.47 -8.99 2.72
CA THR A 68 -3.47 -10.06 2.58
C THR A 68 -3.00 -11.43 3.07
N GLN A 69 -1.75 -11.80 2.78
CA GLN A 69 -1.23 -13.15 3.05
C GLN A 69 -0.58 -13.28 4.42
N VAL A 70 -0.04 -12.18 4.97
CA VAL A 70 0.69 -12.19 6.24
C VAL A 70 -0.11 -11.52 7.33
N ILE A 71 -0.42 -10.23 7.20
CA ILE A 71 -1.03 -9.45 8.28
C ILE A 71 -2.44 -9.93 8.60
N ARG A 72 -3.33 -10.01 7.61
CA ARG A 72 -4.70 -10.49 7.82
C ARG A 72 -4.75 -11.95 8.30
N GLN A 73 -3.80 -12.77 7.86
CA GLN A 73 -3.72 -14.15 8.33
C GLN A 73 -3.31 -14.20 9.81
N ALA A 74 -2.33 -13.38 10.22
CA ALA A 74 -1.95 -13.25 11.62
C ALA A 74 -3.13 -12.78 12.48
N HIS A 75 -3.90 -11.78 12.03
CA HIS A 75 -5.10 -11.33 12.73
C HIS A 75 -6.12 -12.46 12.94
N ARG A 76 -6.38 -13.29 11.91
CA ARG A 76 -7.28 -14.45 12.06
C ARG A 76 -6.81 -15.43 13.11
N VAL A 77 -5.51 -15.74 13.13
CA VAL A 77 -4.93 -16.65 14.14
C VAL A 77 -5.08 -16.04 15.53
N MET A 78 -4.81 -14.74 15.70
CA MET A 78 -4.99 -14.05 16.99
C MET A 78 -6.45 -14.05 17.44
N SER A 79 -7.40 -13.80 16.54
CA SER A 79 -8.84 -13.90 16.84
C SER A 79 -9.24 -15.31 17.29
N ALA A 80 -8.72 -16.36 16.64
CA ALA A 80 -9.01 -17.74 17.03
C ALA A 80 -8.50 -18.06 18.44
N ILE A 81 -7.31 -17.56 18.82
CA ILE A 81 -6.81 -17.67 20.20
C ILE A 81 -7.77 -16.97 21.18
N GLY A 82 -8.20 -15.76 20.85
CA GLY A 82 -9.17 -15.02 21.66
C GLY A 82 -10.49 -15.78 21.86
N HIS A 83 -11.02 -16.40 20.81
CA HIS A 83 -12.21 -17.25 20.89
C HIS A 83 -12.00 -18.46 21.80
N SER A 84 -10.89 -19.18 21.65
CA SER A 84 -10.57 -20.35 22.49
C SER A 84 -10.45 -19.98 23.98
N LEU A 85 -9.90 -18.81 24.31
CA LEU A 85 -9.82 -18.33 25.69
C LEU A 85 -11.21 -17.96 26.25
N ALA A 86 -12.09 -17.41 25.42
CA ALA A 86 -13.45 -17.08 25.83
C ALA A 86 -14.29 -18.34 26.12
N GLU A 87 -14.04 -19.44 25.40
CA GLU A 87 -14.75 -20.71 25.61
C GLU A 87 -14.45 -21.34 26.98
N VAL A 88 -13.24 -21.20 27.50
CA VAL A 88 -12.84 -21.76 28.81
C VAL A 88 -13.14 -20.83 29.99
N SER A 89 -13.48 -19.56 29.71
CA SER A 89 -13.74 -18.54 30.72
C SER A 89 -15.23 -18.31 31.00
N ASN A 90 -16.12 -18.96 30.23
CA ASN A 90 -17.58 -18.98 30.42
C ASN A 90 -18.05 -20.33 30.95
#